data_AF-A0A7Y2L9V5-F1
#
_entry.id   AF-A0A7Y2L9V5-F1
#
_cell.length_a   1.000
_cell.length_b   1.000
_cell.length_c   1.000
_cell.angle_alpha   90.00
_cell.angle_beta   90.00
_cell.angle_gamma   90.00
#
_symmetry.space_group_name_H-M   'P 1'
#
loop_
_entity.id
_entity.type
_entity.pdbx_description
1 polymer ?
#
loop_
_entity_poly.entity_id
_entity_poly.type
_entity_poly.pdbx_seq_one_letter_code
_entity_poly.pdbx_strand_id
1 'polypeptide(L)'
;MAQYNITIDSEILHYLFVKGTKDEKLAKLLESVLNQILAAQATEQVKAEPYERTEERQDYRNGYYSRSLITRVGTLTLKVPRLRNGKFTTDLFNRYQRSEQALLLALME
;
A
#
# COMPACT_ATOMS: atom_id res chain seq x y z
N MET A 1 -14.50 -10.79 -6.55
CA MET A 1 -13.09 -10.43 -6.77
C MET A 1 -13.01 -8.91 -6.69
N ALA A 2 -12.13 -8.35 -5.86
CA ALA A 2 -11.91 -6.90 -5.84
C ALA A 2 -11.00 -6.52 -7.02
N GLN A 3 -11.39 -5.51 -7.79
CA GLN A 3 -10.63 -5.01 -8.93
C GLN A 3 -10.10 -3.62 -8.60
N TYR A 4 -8.77 -3.48 -8.53
CA TYR A 4 -8.11 -2.19 -8.27
C TYR A 4 -7.55 -1.61 -9.57
N ASN A 5 -7.94 -0.37 -9.88
CA ASN A 5 -7.36 0.38 -10.99
C ASN A 5 -6.10 1.09 -10.49
N ILE A 6 -4.95 0.68 -11.01
CA ILE A 6 -3.64 1.20 -10.62
C ILE A 6 -3.15 2.16 -11.69
N THR A 7 -2.83 3.39 -11.29
CA THR A 7 -2.22 4.40 -12.16
C THR A 7 -0.70 4.35 -11.98
N ILE A 8 0.06 4.17 -13.05
CA ILE A 8 1.53 4.16 -12.99
C ILE A 8 2.05 5.42 -13.68
N ASP A 9 2.82 6.22 -12.95
CA ASP A 9 3.45 7.42 -13.49
C ASP A 9 4.53 7.07 -14.52
N SER A 10 4.63 7.89 -15.56
CA SER A 10 5.63 7.75 -16.62
C SER A 10 7.06 7.78 -16.09
N GLU A 11 7.31 8.52 -15.01
CA GLU A 11 8.60 8.57 -14.32
C GLU A 11 8.96 7.22 -13.69
N ILE A 12 7.99 6.54 -13.06
CA ILE A 12 8.18 5.21 -12.47
C ILE A 12 8.44 4.19 -13.58
N LEU A 13 7.69 4.28 -14.69
CA LEU A 13 7.94 3.44 -15.87
C LEU A 13 9.33 3.68 -16.46
N HIS A 14 9.75 4.94 -16.62
CA HIS A 14 11.06 5.27 -17.13
C HIS A 14 12.17 4.76 -16.19
N TYR A 15 11.99 4.89 -14.88
CA TYR A 15 12.90 4.33 -13.89
C TYR A 15 13.00 2.81 -14.02
N LEU A 16 11.86 2.10 -14.12
CA LEU A 16 11.80 0.65 -14.33
C LEU A 16 12.61 0.19 -15.54
N PHE A 17 12.47 0.88 -16.68
CA PHE A 17 13.14 0.48 -17.92
C PHE A 17 14.59 0.98 -18.05
N VAL A 18 14.93 2.16 -17.51
CA VAL A 18 16.16 2.87 -17.89
C VAL A 18 17.19 3.02 -16.76
N LYS A 19 16.81 3.08 -15.48
CA LYS A 19 17.75 3.40 -14.38
C LYS A 19 17.63 2.50 -13.14
N GLY A 20 18.77 2.03 -12.60
CA GLY A 20 18.84 1.32 -11.32
C GLY A 20 19.06 -0.19 -11.41
N THR A 21 19.28 -0.84 -10.26
CA THR A 21 19.37 -2.30 -10.16
C THR A 21 17.98 -2.93 -10.27
N LYS A 22 17.90 -4.23 -10.63
CA LYS A 22 16.60 -4.92 -10.81
C LYS A 22 15.70 -4.81 -9.58
N ASP A 23 16.27 -4.95 -8.39
CA ASP A 23 15.50 -4.99 -7.14
C ASP A 23 15.01 -3.59 -6.71
N GLU A 24 15.82 -2.55 -6.84
CA GLU A 24 15.42 -1.16 -6.55
C GLU A 24 14.27 -0.68 -7.44
N LYS A 25 14.32 -1.05 -8.72
CA LYS A 25 13.27 -0.76 -9.71
C LYS A 25 11.94 -1.39 -9.32
N LEU A 26 11.97 -2.67 -8.96
CA LEU A 26 10.77 -3.41 -8.52
C LEU A 26 10.26 -2.87 -7.18
N ALA A 27 11.15 -2.52 -6.26
CA ALA A 27 10.77 -1.94 -4.97
C ALA A 27 9.97 -0.65 -5.14
N LYS A 28 10.42 0.27 -6.02
CA LYS A 28 9.69 1.52 -6.29
C LYS A 28 8.32 1.30 -6.93
N LEU A 29 8.23 0.36 -7.86
CA LEU A 29 6.95 -0.01 -8.46
C LEU A 29 5.98 -0.58 -7.41
N LEU A 30 6.45 -1.55 -6.61
CA LEU A 30 5.66 -2.14 -5.54
C LEU A 30 5.23 -1.11 -4.48
N GLU A 31 6.12 -0.18 -4.12
CA GLU A 31 5.80 0.91 -3.20
C GLU A 31 4.62 1.75 -3.72
N SER A 32 4.64 2.13 -5.01
CA SER A 32 3.54 2.88 -5.62
C SER A 32 2.23 2.08 -5.67
N VAL A 33 2.30 0.83 -6.13
CA VAL A 33 1.13 -0.05 -6.25
C VAL A 33 0.49 -0.31 -4.89
N LEU A 34 1.28 -0.70 -3.89
CA LEU A 34 0.76 -1.02 -2.56
C LEU A 34 0.14 0.21 -1.89
N ASN A 35 0.72 1.41 -2.08
CA ASN A 35 0.14 2.65 -1.57
C ASN A 35 -1.21 2.98 -2.20
N GLN A 36 -1.39 2.71 -3.50
CA GLN A 36 -2.68 2.89 -4.17
C GLN A 36 -3.72 1.88 -3.69
N ILE A 37 -3.33 0.61 -3.52
CA ILE A 37 -4.23 -0.41 -2.96
C ILE A 37 -4.68 -0.03 -1.56
N LEU A 38 -3.75 0.44 -0.70
CA LEU A 38 -4.09 0.91 0.65
C LEU A 38 -5.08 2.09 0.62
N ALA A 39 -4.88 3.04 -0.30
CA ALA A 39 -5.78 4.18 -0.47
C ALA A 39 -7.18 3.74 -0.93
N ALA A 40 -7.24 2.80 -1.88
CA ALA A 40 -8.49 2.23 -2.40
C ALA A 40 -9.25 1.45 -1.32
N GLN A 41 -8.56 0.59 -0.55
CA GLN A 41 -9.15 -0.12 0.58
C GLN A 41 -9.70 0.84 1.65
N ALA A 42 -9.04 1.98 1.87
CA ALA A 42 -9.57 3.00 2.76
C ALA A 42 -10.85 3.65 2.20
N THR A 43 -10.97 3.84 0.88
CA THR A 43 -12.23 4.30 0.26
C THR A 43 -13.32 3.26 0.46
N GLU A 44 -13.05 1.99 0.19
CA GLU A 44 -14.01 0.89 0.34
C GLU A 44 -14.54 0.80 1.77
N GLN A 45 -13.67 0.91 2.78
CA GLN A 45 -14.07 0.88 4.19
C GLN A 45 -14.84 2.13 4.63
N VAL A 46 -14.45 3.31 4.14
CA VAL A 46 -15.13 4.57 4.46
C VAL A 46 -16.47 4.68 3.73
N LYS A 47 -16.65 3.98 2.60
CA LYS A 47 -17.77 4.12 1.65
C LYS A 47 -17.93 5.54 1.10
N ALA A 48 -16.81 6.25 0.96
CA ALA A 48 -16.78 7.58 0.38
C ALA A 48 -15.36 7.92 -0.13
N GLU A 49 -15.32 8.59 -1.27
CA GLU A 49 -14.11 9.21 -1.82
C GLU A 49 -13.67 10.42 -0.96
N PRO A 50 -12.41 10.87 -1.11
CA PRO A 50 -11.95 12.12 -0.51
C PRO A 50 -12.88 13.28 -0.84
N TYR A 51 -13.32 14.00 0.20
CA TYR A 51 -14.22 15.16 0.10
C TYR A 51 -15.64 14.90 -0.43
N GLU A 52 -15.99 13.66 -0.75
CA GLU A 52 -17.33 13.31 -1.19
C GLU A 52 -18.35 13.52 -0.05
N ARG A 53 -19.63 13.75 -0.37
CA ARG A 53 -20.70 13.80 0.63
C ARG A 53 -21.68 12.68 0.31
N THR A 54 -21.71 11.67 1.16
CA THR A 54 -22.57 10.48 1.02
C THR A 54 -23.22 10.20 2.37
N GLU A 55 -24.46 9.73 2.36
CA GLU A 55 -25.15 9.28 3.58
C GLU A 55 -24.60 7.93 4.08
N GLU A 56 -23.93 7.17 3.21
CA GLU A 56 -23.36 5.86 3.53
C GLU A 56 -22.00 5.92 4.26
N ARG A 57 -21.39 7.12 4.34
CA ARG A 57 -20.07 7.33 4.94
C ARG A 57 -19.99 6.76 6.36
N GLN A 58 -19.00 5.89 6.59
CA GLN A 58 -18.80 5.21 7.88
C GLN A 58 -17.70 5.86 8.75
N ASP A 59 -16.72 6.52 8.14
CA ASP A 59 -15.59 7.12 8.87
C ASP A 59 -14.97 8.30 8.10
N TYR A 60 -13.97 8.94 8.69
CA TYR A 60 -13.21 10.03 8.09
C TYR A 60 -11.72 9.69 8.04
N ARG A 61 -11.03 10.15 6.99
CA ARG A 61 -9.57 10.06 6.88
C ARG A 61 -8.91 11.07 7.81
N ASN A 62 -7.85 10.66 8.49
CA ASN A 62 -7.06 11.47 9.44
C ASN A 62 -5.56 11.36 9.10
N GLY A 63 -5.23 11.60 7.84
CA GLY A 63 -3.87 11.53 7.33
C GLY A 63 -3.34 10.11 7.15
N TYR A 64 -2.02 9.99 7.19
CA TYR A 64 -1.28 8.75 6.92
C TYR A 64 -0.15 8.59 7.93
N TYR A 65 0.33 7.37 8.12
CA TYR A 65 1.62 7.12 8.75
C TYR A 65 2.52 6.30 7.86
N SER A 66 3.82 6.58 7.95
CA SER A 66 4.84 5.82 7.24
C SER A 66 5.15 4.53 8.01
N ARG A 67 5.21 3.42 7.28
CA ARG A 67 5.62 2.11 7.79
C ARG A 67 6.62 1.47 6.82
N SER A 68 7.70 0.93 7.37
CA SER A 68 8.61 0.07 6.62
C SER A 68 8.11 -1.38 6.58
N LEU A 69 8.21 -2.02 5.42
CA LEU A 69 7.95 -3.44 5.20
C LEU A 69 9.17 -4.05 4.51
N ILE A 70 9.76 -5.08 5.12
CA ILE A 70 10.92 -5.81 4.59
C ILE A 70 10.42 -6.85 3.59
N THR A 71 10.88 -6.75 2.35
CA THR A 71 10.52 -7.64 1.24
C THR A 71 11.78 -8.21 0.58
N ARG A 72 11.61 -9.22 -0.30
CA ARG A 72 12.73 -9.79 -1.09
C ARG A 72 13.45 -8.76 -1.96
N VAL A 73 12.73 -7.75 -2.44
CA VAL A 73 13.28 -6.67 -3.29
C VAL A 73 13.81 -5.48 -2.47
N GLY A 74 13.86 -5.60 -1.14
CA GLY A 74 14.35 -4.56 -0.23
C GLY A 74 13.27 -4.03 0.72
N THR A 75 13.57 -2.91 1.38
CA THR A 75 12.64 -2.27 2.33
C THR A 75 11.71 -1.30 1.61
N LEU A 76 10.41 -1.54 1.69
CA LEU A 76 9.37 -0.68 1.13
C LEU A 76 8.85 0.31 2.17
N THR A 77 8.63 1.56 1.77
CA THR A 77 8.01 2.59 2.64
C THR A 77 6.55 2.80 2.25
N LEU A 78 5.65 2.27 3.08
CA LEU A 78 4.21 2.35 2.84
C LEU A 78 3.58 3.53 3.60
N LYS A 79 2.68 4.25 2.95
CA LYS A 79 1.84 5.30 3.53
C LYS A 79 0.50 4.71 3.91
N VAL A 80 0.40 4.21 5.13
CA VAL A 80 -0.82 3.54 5.59
C VAL A 80 -1.86 4.59 6.01
N PRO A 81 -3.08 4.55 5.44
CA PRO A 81 -4.16 5.47 5.82
C PRO A 81 -4.51 5.36 7.30
N ARG A 82 -4.78 6.51 7.94
CA ARG A 82 -5.41 6.57 9.25
C ARG A 82 -6.87 6.95 9.08
N LEU A 83 -7.76 6.13 9.64
CA LEU A 83 -9.17 6.48 9.79
C LEU A 83 -9.39 7.05 11.20
N ARG A 84 -10.35 7.98 11.34
CA ARG A 84 -10.56 8.74 12.57
C ARG A 84 -10.99 7.85 13.73
N ASN A 85 -11.77 6.81 13.46
CA ASN A 85 -12.16 5.83 14.49
C ASN A 85 -11.13 4.70 14.67
N GLY A 86 -9.98 4.74 13.97
CA GLY A 86 -8.86 3.81 14.15
C GLY A 86 -9.07 2.40 13.60
N LYS A 87 -10.15 2.17 12.83
CA LYS A 87 -10.57 0.83 12.36
C LYS A 87 -10.00 0.43 10.99
N PHE A 88 -8.95 1.08 10.50
CA PHE A 88 -8.37 0.68 9.21
C PHE A 88 -7.74 -0.71 9.30
N THR A 89 -8.24 -1.63 8.50
CA THR A 89 -7.65 -2.97 8.30
C THR A 89 -7.24 -3.13 6.84
N THR A 90 -6.31 -4.03 6.56
CA THR A 90 -5.87 -4.32 5.19
C THR A 90 -5.52 -5.79 5.09
N ASP A 91 -5.81 -6.38 3.94
CA ASP A 91 -5.47 -7.78 3.65
C ASP A 91 -4.02 -7.94 3.18
N LEU A 92 -3.28 -6.83 2.97
CA LEU A 92 -1.90 -6.86 2.49
C LEU A 92 -0.91 -7.33 3.57
N PHE A 93 -1.21 -7.12 4.85
CA PHE A 93 -0.34 -7.50 5.95
C PHE A 93 -1.11 -7.54 7.28
N ASN A 94 -0.63 -8.38 8.18
CA ASN A 94 -1.14 -8.46 9.54
C ASN A 94 -0.66 -7.28 10.41
N ARG A 95 -1.39 -7.00 11.50
CA ARG A 95 -1.00 -5.99 12.48
C ARG A 95 0.40 -6.32 13.04
N TYR A 96 1.27 -5.31 13.10
CA TYR A 96 2.67 -5.41 13.54
C TYR A 96 3.59 -6.29 12.68
N GLN A 97 3.13 -6.86 11.56
CA GLN A 97 4.01 -7.56 10.63
C GLN A 97 5.10 -6.61 10.12
N ARG A 98 6.37 -7.04 10.09
CA ARG A 98 7.50 -6.22 9.60
C ARG A 98 8.16 -6.78 8.36
N SER A 99 7.98 -8.07 8.11
CA SER A 99 8.56 -8.79 6.99
C SER A 99 7.47 -9.46 6.18
N GLU A 100 7.68 -9.57 4.87
CA GLU A 100 6.82 -10.39 4.02
C GLU A 100 6.82 -11.86 4.48
N GLN A 101 5.70 -12.54 4.25
CA GLN A 101 5.54 -13.92 4.69
C GLN A 101 6.47 -14.89 3.96
N ALA A 102 6.78 -14.61 2.69
CA ALA A 102 7.72 -15.41 1.90
C ALA A 102 9.14 -15.39 2.49
N LEU A 103 9.60 -14.26 3.03
CA LEU A 103 10.89 -14.14 3.71
C LEU A 103 10.91 -14.97 5.00
N LEU A 104 9.82 -14.91 5.79
CA LEU A 104 9.71 -15.70 7.02
C LEU A 104 9.73 -17.20 6.72
N LEU A 105 9.04 -17.63 5.67
CA LEU A 105 9.01 -19.03 5.25
C LEU A 105 10.41 -19.52 4.86
N ALA A 106 11.14 -18.73 4.06
CA ALA A 106 12.49 -19.08 3.61
C ALA A 106 13.54 -19.14 4.75
N LEU A 107 13.26 -18.55 5.91
CA LEU A 107 14.09 -18.67 7.11
C LEU A 107 13.73 -19.88 7.98
N MET A 108 12.53 -20.45 7.79
CA MET A 108 12.05 -21.61 8.54
C MET A 108 12.40 -22.94 7.85
N GLU A 109 12.64 -22.90 6.53
CA GLU A 109 13.27 -23.99 5.78
C GLU A 109 14.75 -24.15 6.14
#